data_AF-A0A524PQT0-F1
#
_entry.id   AF-A0A524PQT0-F1
#
_cell.length_a   1.000
_cell.length_b   1.000
_cell.length_c   1.000
_cell.angle_alpha   90.00
_cell.angle_beta   90.00
_cell.angle_gamma   90.00
#
_symmetry.space_group_name_H-M   'P 1'
#
loop_
_entity.id
_entity.type
_entity.pdbx_description
1 polymer ?
#
loop_
_entity_poly.entity_id
_entity_poly.type
_entity_poly.pdbx_seq_one_letter_code
_entity_poly.pdbx_strand_id
1 'polypeptide(L)'
;MPELPQKKVGIVACSGEELPGGTVTRLAALRVLEQLRPADTVTICLPLFLAGGEGDRAFARFYPTVAIDGCEKRCAARATELYSGKPAAGIVVSDIVEAKGFAEPRGLRALDEAGQQVVEETAALVAQTVDELLGRSWSRSKGEFLDSGVLLADEQEAADATCSCGSGIPTQVVDIDGTAVSLVALPLIFEQFREAEQEARDELAADLLDRVRIYNPIPDGEQQSYAEALIREYREYLLQQELPA
;
A
#
# COMPACT_ATOMS: atom_id res chain seq x y z
N MET A 1 4.81 -17.55 -18.44
CA MET A 1 3.59 -17.15 -17.73
C MET A 1 3.91 -15.82 -17.09
N PRO A 2 3.08 -14.77 -17.21
CA PRO A 2 3.36 -13.52 -16.52
C PRO A 2 3.13 -13.71 -15.01
N GLU A 3 4.14 -13.41 -14.21
CA GLU A 3 4.14 -13.54 -12.75
C GLU A 3 3.48 -12.31 -12.10
N LEU A 4 2.79 -12.52 -10.99
CA LEU A 4 2.11 -11.46 -10.23
C LEU A 4 3.05 -10.88 -9.16
N PRO A 5 2.97 -9.56 -8.89
CA PRO A 5 3.89 -8.87 -7.97
C PRO A 5 3.80 -9.33 -6.50
N GLN A 6 4.93 -9.30 -5.78
CA GLN A 6 5.00 -9.59 -4.34
C GLN A 6 4.05 -8.66 -3.54
N LYS A 7 3.21 -9.25 -2.70
CA LYS A 7 2.33 -8.50 -1.78
C LYS A 7 3.19 -7.83 -0.71
N LYS A 8 3.20 -6.49 -0.68
CA LYS A 8 3.82 -5.69 0.38
C LYS A 8 2.78 -5.11 1.33
N VAL A 9 3.21 -4.67 2.51
CA VAL A 9 2.39 -3.95 3.48
C VAL A 9 2.80 -2.47 3.52
N GLY A 10 1.83 -1.59 3.39
CA GLY A 10 2.02 -0.15 3.53
C GLY A 10 2.14 0.28 4.99
N ILE A 11 2.99 1.25 5.26
CA ILE A 11 3.12 1.89 6.58
C ILE A 11 2.94 3.40 6.43
N VAL A 12 1.97 3.98 7.15
CA VAL A 12 1.82 5.43 7.29
C VAL A 12 2.10 5.82 8.72
N ALA A 13 3.22 6.49 8.94
CA ALA A 13 3.54 7.07 10.23
C ALA A 13 3.01 8.51 10.33
N CYS A 14 2.34 8.84 11.42
CA CYS A 14 1.95 10.21 11.68
C CYS A 14 3.19 11.08 11.87
N SER A 15 3.12 12.34 11.41
CA SER A 15 4.22 13.29 11.56
C SER A 15 4.50 13.62 13.03
N GLY A 16 3.43 13.64 13.82
CA GLY A 16 3.35 14.09 15.22
C GLY A 16 4.26 15.27 15.51
N GLU A 17 4.09 16.32 14.70
CA GLU A 17 4.79 17.58 14.89
C GLU A 17 4.50 18.09 16.31
N GLU A 18 5.56 18.46 17.02
CA GLU A 18 5.52 18.95 18.41
C GLU A 18 5.25 17.92 19.51
N LEU A 19 5.14 16.62 19.20
CA LEU A 19 4.95 15.56 20.20
C LEU A 19 6.03 14.46 20.13
N PRO A 20 6.58 14.00 21.26
CA PRO A 20 7.53 12.88 21.27
C PRO A 20 6.97 11.60 20.62
N GLY A 21 5.67 11.34 20.79
CA GLY A 21 4.98 10.22 20.13
C GLY A 21 5.09 10.26 18.60
N GLY A 22 5.15 11.44 17.98
CA GLY A 22 5.39 11.58 16.54
C GLY A 22 6.81 11.23 16.11
N THR A 23 7.78 11.40 17.00
CA THR A 23 9.15 10.94 16.75
C THR A 23 9.23 9.43 16.92
N VAL A 24 8.51 8.87 17.89
CA VAL A 24 8.39 7.42 18.06
C VAL A 24 7.80 6.76 16.81
N THR A 25 6.68 7.25 16.26
CA THR A 25 6.05 6.67 15.06
C THR A 25 7.00 6.63 13.87
N ARG A 26 7.70 7.74 13.61
CA ARG A 26 8.63 7.87 12.47
C ARG A 26 9.84 6.96 12.62
N LEU A 27 10.44 6.89 13.80
CA LEU A 27 11.58 6.01 14.06
C LEU A 27 11.18 4.54 14.05
N ALA A 28 10.01 4.20 14.58
CA ALA A 28 9.48 2.84 14.53
C ALA A 28 9.22 2.39 13.08
N ALA A 29 8.58 3.23 12.26
CA ALA A 29 8.37 2.96 10.84
C ALA A 29 9.70 2.78 10.10
N LEU A 30 10.67 3.68 10.31
CA LEU A 30 11.99 3.59 9.69
C LEU A 30 12.70 2.28 10.05
N ARG A 31 12.64 1.89 11.33
CA ARG A 31 13.24 0.64 11.81
C ARG A 31 12.60 -0.59 11.17
N VAL A 32 11.28 -0.59 10.98
CA VAL A 32 10.60 -1.67 10.26
C VAL A 32 11.07 -1.73 8.81
N LEU A 33 11.09 -0.59 8.12
CA LEU A 33 11.46 -0.49 6.71
C LEU A 33 12.91 -0.84 6.42
N GLU A 34 13.84 -0.47 7.31
CA GLU A 34 15.26 -0.65 7.03
C GLU A 34 15.84 -1.93 7.63
N GLN A 35 15.22 -2.46 8.70
CA GLN A 35 15.86 -3.50 9.51
C GLN A 35 14.98 -4.72 9.76
N LEU A 36 13.67 -4.56 9.98
CA LEU A 36 12.82 -5.69 10.34
C LEU A 36 12.21 -6.36 9.10
N ARG A 37 11.62 -5.59 8.18
CA ARG A 37 10.87 -6.09 7.01
C ARG A 37 11.17 -5.29 5.73
N PRO A 38 12.44 -5.15 5.32
CA PRO A 38 12.81 -4.30 4.19
C PRO A 38 12.26 -4.77 2.82
N ALA A 39 12.10 -6.08 2.63
CA ALA A 39 11.52 -6.62 1.40
C ALA A 39 9.99 -6.50 1.37
N ASP A 40 9.35 -6.54 2.54
CA ASP A 40 7.91 -6.75 2.66
C ASP A 40 7.12 -5.47 2.96
N THR A 41 7.80 -4.35 3.23
CA THR A 41 7.15 -3.11 3.63
C THR A 41 7.46 -1.95 2.70
N VAL A 42 6.50 -1.05 2.60
CA VAL A 42 6.59 0.20 1.86
C VAL A 42 6.03 1.32 2.73
N THR A 43 6.45 2.56 2.52
CA THR A 43 5.96 3.67 3.34
C THR A 43 5.74 4.93 2.54
N ILE A 44 4.91 5.80 3.10
CA ILE A 44 4.89 7.23 2.82
C ILE A 44 4.79 7.99 4.14
N CYS A 45 5.45 9.15 4.21
CA CYS A 45 5.27 10.04 5.34
C CYS A 45 3.91 10.76 5.24
N LEU A 46 3.25 10.96 6.38
CA LEU A 46 1.94 11.63 6.40
C LEU A 46 1.92 13.01 5.71
N PRO A 47 2.93 13.90 5.82
CA PRO A 47 2.90 15.18 5.12
C PRO A 47 2.83 15.03 3.61
N LEU A 48 3.63 14.12 3.03
CA LEU A 48 3.58 13.84 1.59
C LEU A 48 2.27 13.17 1.20
N PHE A 49 1.74 12.27 2.03
CA PHE A 49 0.44 11.65 1.77
C PHE A 49 -0.71 12.67 1.73
N LEU A 50 -0.68 13.65 2.63
CA LEU A 50 -1.68 14.73 2.69
C LEU A 50 -1.54 15.71 1.54
N ALA A 51 -0.31 16.19 1.28
CA ALA A 51 -0.03 17.20 0.25
C ALA A 51 0.04 16.60 -1.17
N GLY A 52 0.28 15.31 -1.28
CA GLY A 52 0.52 14.58 -2.51
C GLY A 52 -0.72 14.36 -3.37
N GLY A 53 -0.47 13.98 -4.61
CA GLY A 53 -1.49 13.67 -5.59
C GLY A 53 -2.07 12.26 -5.42
N GLU A 54 -2.96 11.87 -6.31
CA GLU A 54 -3.54 10.53 -6.30
C GLU A 54 -2.47 9.42 -6.43
N GLY A 55 -1.37 9.68 -7.17
CA GLY A 55 -0.22 8.76 -7.26
C GLY A 55 0.45 8.49 -5.91
N ASP A 56 0.64 9.52 -5.08
CA ASP A 56 1.23 9.39 -3.73
C ASP A 56 0.30 8.64 -2.78
N ARG A 57 -1.02 8.82 -2.94
CA ARG A 57 -2.04 8.22 -2.06
C ARG A 57 -2.34 6.77 -2.41
N ALA A 58 -2.02 6.38 -3.63
CA ALA A 58 -2.42 5.10 -4.17
C ALA A 58 -1.78 3.88 -3.54
N PHE A 59 -0.57 3.99 -3.02
CA PHE A 59 0.08 2.85 -2.37
C PHE A 59 -0.83 2.28 -1.26
N ALA A 60 -1.52 3.14 -0.49
CA ALA A 60 -2.42 2.72 0.58
C ALA A 60 -3.75 2.16 0.06
N ARG A 61 -4.09 2.41 -1.21
CA ARG A 61 -5.17 1.69 -1.88
C ARG A 61 -4.68 0.30 -2.24
N PHE A 62 -3.45 0.17 -2.75
CA PHE A 62 -2.91 -1.05 -3.34
C PHE A 62 -2.33 -2.06 -2.33
N TYR A 63 -1.82 -1.59 -1.20
CA TYR A 63 -1.26 -2.44 -0.16
C TYR A 63 -2.11 -2.35 1.11
N PRO A 64 -2.35 -3.47 1.82
CA PRO A 64 -2.87 -3.39 3.18
C PRO A 64 -1.96 -2.48 3.97
N THR A 65 -2.54 -1.49 4.65
CA THR A 65 -1.76 -0.40 5.25
C THR A 65 -1.94 -0.34 6.76
N VAL A 66 -0.82 -0.32 7.48
CA VAL A 66 -0.74 -0.08 8.93
C VAL A 66 -0.55 1.42 9.16
N ALA A 67 -1.49 2.04 9.87
CA ALA A 67 -1.35 3.41 10.34
C ALA A 67 -0.74 3.42 11.75
N ILE A 68 0.32 4.21 11.94
CA ILE A 68 0.99 4.37 13.23
C ILE A 68 0.83 5.81 13.70
N ASP A 69 0.15 5.99 14.83
CA ASP A 69 -0.23 7.28 15.37
C ASP A 69 0.41 7.56 16.73
N GLY A 70 0.96 8.76 16.90
CA GLY A 70 1.63 9.15 18.15
C GLY A 70 0.67 9.50 19.27
N CYS A 71 -0.63 9.67 18.99
CA CYS A 71 -1.67 10.04 19.95
C CYS A 71 -3.08 9.74 19.40
N GLU A 72 -4.10 9.88 20.25
CA GLU A 72 -5.51 9.62 19.91
C GLU A 72 -6.13 10.54 18.85
N LYS A 73 -5.40 11.55 18.35
CA LYS A 73 -5.86 12.32 17.19
C LYS A 73 -5.92 11.46 15.92
N ARG A 74 -5.14 10.38 15.88
CA ARG A 74 -5.13 9.36 14.82
C ARG A 74 -4.96 9.94 13.41
N CYS A 75 -4.04 10.89 13.26
CA CYS A 75 -3.86 11.65 12.02
C CYS A 75 -3.51 10.74 10.83
N ALA A 76 -2.65 9.73 11.04
CA ALA A 76 -2.30 8.77 9.99
C ALA A 76 -3.51 7.93 9.61
N ALA A 77 -4.16 7.28 10.58
CA ALA A 77 -5.31 6.43 10.30
C ALA A 77 -6.44 7.19 9.60
N ARG A 78 -6.78 8.40 10.08
CA ARG A 78 -7.83 9.23 9.51
C ARG A 78 -7.50 9.72 8.10
N ALA A 79 -6.25 10.10 7.85
CA ALA A 79 -5.83 10.51 6.52
C ALA A 79 -5.92 9.33 5.56
N THR A 80 -5.38 8.17 5.95
CA THR A 80 -5.44 6.96 5.14
C THR A 80 -6.88 6.59 4.80
N GLU A 81 -7.77 6.59 5.79
CA GLU A 81 -9.21 6.34 5.58
C GLU A 81 -9.85 7.32 4.60
N LEU A 82 -9.56 8.62 4.76
CA LEU A 82 -10.13 9.67 3.93
C LEU A 82 -9.69 9.58 2.47
N TYR A 83 -8.43 9.24 2.20
CA TYR A 83 -7.84 9.35 0.86
C TYR A 83 -7.66 8.02 0.13
N SER A 84 -7.55 6.92 0.87
CA SER A 84 -7.12 5.62 0.33
C SER A 84 -7.91 4.42 0.86
N GLY A 85 -8.90 4.65 1.73
CA GLY A 85 -9.71 3.60 2.34
C GLY A 85 -9.21 3.20 3.72
N LYS A 86 -10.00 2.38 4.42
CA LYS A 86 -9.77 2.03 5.82
C LYS A 86 -8.39 1.35 5.99
N PRO A 87 -7.54 1.83 6.92
CA PRO A 87 -6.31 1.12 7.27
C PRO A 87 -6.59 -0.33 7.67
N ALA A 88 -5.73 -1.25 7.25
CA ALA A 88 -5.82 -2.64 7.62
C ALA A 88 -5.55 -2.84 9.12
N ALA A 89 -4.72 -1.97 9.70
CA ALA A 89 -4.51 -1.89 11.14
C ALA A 89 -4.19 -0.45 11.57
N GLY A 90 -4.47 -0.14 12.83
CA GLY A 90 -4.11 1.13 13.46
C GLY A 90 -3.43 0.88 14.80
N ILE A 91 -2.27 1.50 15.00
CA ILE A 91 -1.48 1.41 16.23
C ILE A 91 -1.34 2.82 16.81
N VAL A 92 -1.65 2.99 18.10
CA VAL A 92 -1.42 4.26 18.78
C VAL A 92 -0.35 4.09 19.86
N VAL A 93 0.70 4.92 19.78
CA VAL A 93 1.85 4.86 20.68
C VAL A 93 1.45 5.08 22.14
N SER A 94 0.48 5.97 22.42
CA SER A 94 -0.02 6.21 23.78
C SER A 94 -0.61 4.95 24.40
N ASP A 95 -1.32 4.13 23.62
CA ASP A 95 -1.89 2.87 24.10
C ASP A 95 -0.78 1.87 24.49
N ILE A 96 0.33 1.85 23.74
CA ILE A 96 1.49 0.98 24.03
C ILE A 96 2.16 1.42 25.33
N VAL A 97 2.39 2.72 25.51
CA VAL A 97 3.00 3.28 26.73
C VAL A 97 2.17 2.92 27.95
N GLU A 98 0.85 3.11 27.89
CA GLU A 98 -0.08 2.76 28.97
C GLU A 98 -0.10 1.25 29.23
N ALA A 99 -0.32 0.43 28.19
CA ALA A 99 -0.48 -1.01 28.34
C ALA A 99 0.78 -1.72 28.86
N LYS A 100 1.97 -1.20 28.50
CA LYS A 100 3.27 -1.77 28.93
C LYS A 100 3.83 -1.10 30.19
N GLY A 101 3.18 -0.03 30.67
CA GLY A 101 3.65 0.74 31.83
C GLY A 101 5.00 1.41 31.60
N PHE A 102 5.27 1.85 30.36
CA PHE A 102 6.49 2.57 30.05
C PHE A 102 6.46 3.99 30.61
N ALA A 103 7.65 4.55 30.85
CA ALA A 103 7.76 5.98 31.09
C ALA A 103 7.40 6.77 29.82
N GLU A 104 6.79 7.92 30.01
CA GLU A 104 6.40 8.80 28.89
C GLU A 104 7.64 9.19 28.05
N PRO A 105 7.59 9.00 26.71
CA PRO A 105 8.69 9.37 25.84
C PRO A 105 8.91 10.88 25.87
N ARG A 106 10.18 11.30 25.94
CA ARG A 106 10.53 12.74 25.88
C ARG A 106 11.51 13.03 24.78
N GLY A 107 11.48 14.29 24.33
CA GLY A 107 12.37 14.79 23.28
C GLY A 107 11.71 14.74 21.91
N LEU A 108 11.85 15.83 21.15
CA LEU A 108 11.24 15.95 19.82
C LEU A 108 12.21 15.53 18.71
N ARG A 109 13.49 15.94 18.81
CA ARG A 109 14.51 15.62 17.80
C ARG A 109 15.31 14.37 18.14
N ALA A 110 15.57 14.16 19.43
CA ALA A 110 16.24 13.01 19.98
C ALA A 110 15.42 12.53 21.17
N LEU A 111 14.99 11.28 21.11
CA LEU A 111 14.25 10.65 22.20
C LEU A 111 15.20 10.33 23.35
N ASP A 112 14.69 10.33 24.57
CA ASP A 112 15.39 9.75 25.71
C ASP A 112 15.32 8.21 25.68
N GLU A 113 15.98 7.56 26.65
CA GLU A 113 16.04 6.10 26.72
C GLU A 113 14.66 5.46 26.81
N ALA A 114 13.74 6.08 27.55
CA ALA A 114 12.34 5.67 27.61
C ALA A 114 11.70 5.74 26.22
N GLY A 115 11.87 6.86 25.50
CA GLY A 115 11.37 6.98 24.14
C GLY A 115 11.97 5.96 23.18
N GLN A 116 13.26 5.62 23.32
CA GLN A 116 13.87 4.57 22.50
C GLN A 116 13.29 3.19 22.79
N GLN A 117 12.98 2.87 24.05
CA GLN A 117 12.29 1.61 24.39
C GLN A 117 10.90 1.54 23.75
N VAL A 118 10.15 2.64 23.76
CA VAL A 118 8.84 2.69 23.10
C VAL A 118 8.98 2.54 21.57
N VAL A 119 10.05 3.09 20.96
CA VAL A 119 10.36 2.85 19.53
C VAL A 119 10.57 1.37 19.24
N GLU A 120 11.36 0.66 20.04
CA GLU A 120 11.62 -0.77 19.84
C GLU A 120 10.31 -1.59 19.96
N GLU A 121 9.50 -1.34 20.98
CA GLU A 121 8.22 -2.04 21.16
C GLU A 121 7.23 -1.72 20.03
N THR A 122 7.14 -0.45 19.62
CA THR A 122 6.26 -0.04 18.53
C THR A 122 6.69 -0.68 17.21
N ALA A 123 7.99 -0.69 16.92
CA ALA A 123 8.53 -1.32 15.71
C ALA A 123 8.28 -2.83 15.69
N ALA A 124 8.45 -3.51 16.84
CA ALA A 124 8.16 -4.93 16.97
C ALA A 124 6.67 -5.24 16.73
N LEU A 125 5.76 -4.46 17.32
CA LEU A 125 4.32 -4.62 17.10
C LEU A 125 3.92 -4.38 15.64
N VAL A 126 4.50 -3.37 14.99
CA VAL A 126 4.26 -3.10 13.57
C VAL A 126 4.77 -4.26 12.71
N ALA A 127 5.98 -4.77 12.98
CA ALA A 127 6.53 -5.91 12.23
C ALA A 127 5.66 -7.17 12.39
N GLN A 128 5.16 -7.45 13.60
CA GLN A 128 4.21 -8.53 13.82
C GLN A 128 2.91 -8.31 13.02
N THR A 129 2.38 -7.09 13.03
CA THR A 129 1.16 -6.75 12.28
C THR A 129 1.38 -6.92 10.76
N VAL A 130 2.56 -6.57 10.26
CA VAL A 130 2.97 -6.81 8.87
C VAL A 130 2.97 -8.31 8.57
N ASP A 131 3.60 -9.14 9.40
CA ASP A 131 3.62 -10.60 9.21
C ASP A 131 2.20 -11.19 9.17
N GLU A 132 1.33 -10.73 10.08
CA GLU A 132 -0.07 -11.15 10.13
C GLU A 132 -0.85 -10.74 8.87
N LEU A 133 -0.55 -9.57 8.30
CA LEU A 133 -1.17 -9.07 7.07
C LEU A 133 -0.67 -9.80 5.82
N LEU A 134 0.59 -10.25 5.81
CA LEU A 134 1.15 -11.04 4.70
C LEU A 134 0.69 -12.49 4.75
N GLY A 135 0.43 -13.03 5.95
CA GLY A 135 -0.12 -14.36 6.18
C GLY A 135 -1.65 -14.48 6.07
N ARG A 136 -2.36 -13.39 5.70
CA ARG A 136 -3.83 -13.38 5.57
C ARG A 136 -4.25 -12.66 4.28
N SER A 137 -5.23 -13.20 3.56
CA SER A 137 -5.88 -12.47 2.47
C SER A 137 -6.69 -11.30 3.04
N TRP A 138 -6.30 -10.05 2.76
CA TRP A 138 -7.08 -8.86 3.12
C TRP A 138 -8.07 -8.52 2.01
N SER A 139 -9.35 -8.30 2.33
CA SER A 139 -10.38 -7.87 1.38
C SER A 139 -10.31 -6.37 1.16
N ARG A 140 -9.92 -5.97 -0.04
CA ARG A 140 -9.81 -4.57 -0.49
C ARG A 140 -11.16 -3.86 -0.56
N SER A 141 -12.22 -4.60 -0.90
CA SER A 141 -13.58 -4.05 -1.05
C SER A 141 -14.31 -3.86 0.28
N LYS A 142 -13.95 -4.62 1.31
CA LYS A 142 -14.62 -4.59 2.63
C LYS A 142 -13.79 -4.01 3.76
N GLY A 143 -12.47 -3.86 3.59
CA GLY A 143 -11.58 -3.39 4.64
C GLY A 143 -11.50 -4.36 5.83
N GLU A 144 -11.60 -5.66 5.55
CA GLU A 144 -11.67 -6.75 6.53
C GLU A 144 -10.77 -7.93 6.11
N PHE A 145 -10.39 -8.78 7.06
CA PHE A 145 -9.59 -9.98 6.79
C PHE A 145 -10.46 -11.11 6.22
N LEU A 146 -10.04 -11.71 5.12
CA LEU A 146 -10.54 -13.00 4.62
C LEU A 146 -9.64 -14.10 5.21
N ASP A 147 -10.22 -14.97 6.04
CA ASP A 147 -9.49 -16.11 6.57
C ASP A 147 -9.35 -17.19 5.50
N SER A 148 -8.12 -17.60 5.21
CA SER A 148 -7.68 -18.98 4.96
C SER A 148 -6.39 -19.02 4.14
N GLY A 149 -5.33 -19.51 4.77
CA GLY A 149 -4.61 -20.67 4.25
C GLY A 149 -3.73 -20.51 3.00
N VAL A 150 -2.43 -20.61 3.28
CA VAL A 150 -1.37 -21.34 2.55
C VAL A 150 -0.59 -20.61 1.43
N LEU A 151 0.73 -20.83 1.50
CA LEU A 151 1.77 -20.80 0.44
C LEU A 151 2.36 -19.43 0.08
N LEU A 152 3.60 -19.28 -0.39
CA LEU A 152 4.87 -20.03 -0.47
C LEU A 152 5.85 -18.98 -1.02
N ALA A 153 7.14 -19.10 -0.69
CA ALA A 153 8.18 -18.21 -1.21
C ALA A 153 8.50 -18.50 -2.69
N ASP A 154 8.74 -17.46 -3.49
CA ASP A 154 10.05 -17.13 -4.07
C ASP A 154 9.95 -16.22 -5.32
N GLU A 155 11.12 -15.67 -5.68
CA GLU A 155 11.44 -14.42 -6.36
C GLU A 155 11.62 -14.54 -7.90
N GLN A 156 11.29 -13.49 -8.69
CA GLN A 156 12.24 -12.77 -9.58
C GLN A 156 11.59 -11.62 -10.43
N GLU A 157 12.46 -10.75 -10.94
CA GLU A 157 12.29 -9.34 -11.36
C GLU A 157 11.28 -9.04 -12.50
N ALA A 158 10.22 -8.27 -12.18
CA ALA A 158 9.54 -7.40 -13.13
C ALA A 158 10.11 -5.97 -12.99
N ALA A 159 10.29 -5.26 -14.11
CA ALA A 159 10.90 -3.92 -14.12
C ALA A 159 10.00 -2.90 -13.39
N ASP A 160 10.30 -2.74 -12.11
CA ASP A 160 9.61 -1.87 -11.18
C ASP A 160 9.70 -0.39 -11.60
N ALA A 161 8.55 0.28 -11.70
CA ALA A 161 8.54 1.74 -11.68
C ALA A 161 8.93 2.18 -10.26
N THR A 162 10.18 2.62 -10.10
CA THR A 162 10.72 3.04 -8.80
C THR A 162 10.10 4.35 -8.36
N CYS A 163 9.24 4.30 -7.34
CA CYS A 163 8.91 5.46 -6.52
C CYS A 163 10.18 5.95 -5.78
N SER A 164 10.19 7.21 -5.33
CA SER A 164 11.33 7.84 -4.64
C SER A 164 11.84 7.05 -3.41
N CYS A 165 11.01 6.16 -2.84
CA CYS A 165 11.37 5.25 -1.75
C CYS A 165 11.84 3.85 -2.19
N GLY A 166 12.07 3.61 -3.50
CA GLY A 166 12.57 2.33 -4.03
C GLY A 166 11.54 1.20 -4.08
N SER A 167 10.27 1.49 -3.82
CA SER A 167 9.21 0.50 -3.55
C SER A 167 8.43 0.05 -4.79
N GLY A 168 9.14 -0.25 -5.88
CA GLY A 168 8.61 -0.67 -7.17
C GLY A 168 7.10 -0.96 -7.26
N ILE A 169 6.35 -0.09 -7.95
CA ILE A 169 4.96 -0.40 -8.25
C ILE A 169 4.96 -1.32 -9.48
N PRO A 170 4.22 -2.44 -9.44
CA PRO A 170 4.23 -3.43 -10.51
C PRO A 170 3.84 -2.79 -11.84
N THR A 171 4.59 -3.09 -12.89
CA THR A 171 4.31 -2.61 -14.25
C THR A 171 3.94 -3.76 -15.18
N GLN A 172 3.12 -3.49 -16.18
CA GLN A 172 2.84 -4.41 -17.28
C GLN A 172 2.99 -3.65 -18.59
N VAL A 173 3.69 -4.25 -19.55
CA VAL A 173 3.80 -3.71 -20.91
C VAL A 173 2.55 -4.10 -21.69
N VAL A 174 1.90 -3.11 -22.29
CA VAL A 174 0.69 -3.25 -23.11
C VAL A 174 0.94 -2.65 -24.48
N ASP A 175 0.48 -3.34 -25.53
CA ASP A 175 0.47 -2.79 -26.88
C ASP A 175 -0.72 -1.85 -27.07
N ILE A 176 -0.45 -0.58 -27.34
CA ILE A 176 -1.45 0.45 -27.63
C ILE A 176 -1.17 0.97 -29.04
N ASP A 177 -2.04 0.61 -29.99
CA ASP A 177 -1.89 0.93 -31.42
C ASP A 177 -0.50 0.60 -32.01
N GLY A 178 0.06 -0.56 -31.65
CA GLY A 178 1.38 -0.98 -32.12
C GLY A 178 2.56 -0.35 -31.37
N THR A 179 2.30 0.43 -30.33
CA THR A 179 3.31 1.00 -29.44
C THR A 179 3.32 0.24 -28.12
N ALA A 180 4.48 -0.31 -27.73
CA ALA A 180 4.66 -0.93 -26.43
C ALA A 180 4.73 0.14 -25.32
N VAL A 181 3.71 0.20 -24.47
CA VAL A 181 3.59 1.15 -23.36
C VAL A 181 3.66 0.40 -22.03
N SER A 182 4.55 0.82 -21.14
CA SER A 182 4.63 0.29 -19.77
C SER A 182 3.62 1.00 -18.87
N LEU A 183 2.61 0.26 -18.39
CA LEU A 183 1.58 0.79 -17.49
C LEU A 183 1.85 0.37 -16.04
N VAL A 184 1.97 1.37 -15.17
CA VAL A 184 2.15 1.24 -13.73
C VAL A 184 0.85 0.83 -13.06
N ALA A 185 0.96 -0.07 -12.07
CA ALA A 185 -0.11 -0.65 -11.27
C ALA A 185 -1.15 -1.49 -12.02
N LEU A 186 -0.97 -1.74 -13.33
CA LEU A 186 -1.98 -2.41 -14.15
C LEU A 186 -2.39 -3.79 -13.63
N PRO A 187 -1.46 -4.69 -13.22
CA PRO A 187 -1.84 -6.00 -12.66
C PRO A 187 -2.75 -5.87 -11.42
N LEU A 188 -2.43 -4.92 -10.53
CA LEU A 188 -3.20 -4.67 -9.31
C LEU A 188 -4.56 -4.02 -9.59
N ILE A 189 -4.66 -3.23 -10.66
CA ILE A 189 -5.92 -2.67 -11.14
C ILE A 189 -6.81 -3.81 -11.65
N PHE A 190 -6.29 -4.75 -12.43
CA PHE A 190 -7.07 -5.88 -12.91
C PHE A 190 -7.55 -6.80 -11.78
N GLU A 191 -6.68 -7.09 -10.80
CA GLU A 191 -7.09 -7.86 -9.61
C GLU A 191 -8.28 -7.21 -8.89
N GLN A 192 -8.26 -5.88 -8.72
CA GLN A 192 -9.36 -5.13 -8.12
C GLN A 192 -10.67 -5.23 -8.88
N PHE A 193 -10.62 -5.07 -10.21
CA PHE A 193 -11.83 -5.12 -11.04
C PHE A 193 -12.45 -6.51 -11.04
N ARG A 194 -11.61 -7.57 -10.96
CA ARG A 194 -12.07 -8.95 -10.84
C ARG A 194 -12.75 -9.21 -9.51
N GLU A 195 -12.10 -8.82 -8.39
CA GLU A 195 -12.67 -8.99 -7.04
C GLU A 195 -13.97 -8.21 -6.84
N ALA A 196 -14.17 -7.12 -7.59
CA ALA A 196 -15.40 -6.33 -7.56
C ALA A 196 -16.54 -6.93 -8.41
N GLU A 197 -16.34 -8.10 -9.05
CA GLU A 197 -17.29 -8.75 -9.97
C GLU A 197 -17.83 -7.79 -11.05
N GLN A 198 -17.00 -6.84 -11.51
CA GLN A 198 -17.40 -5.84 -12.52
C GLN A 198 -17.34 -6.39 -13.95
N GLU A 199 -17.69 -7.66 -14.14
CA GLU A 199 -17.69 -8.26 -15.48
C GLU A 199 -18.81 -7.66 -16.34
N ALA A 200 -18.45 -7.30 -17.58
CA ALA A 200 -19.37 -6.93 -18.64
C ALA A 200 -20.38 -5.81 -18.33
N ARG A 201 -19.96 -4.78 -17.57
CA ARG A 201 -20.74 -3.53 -17.45
C ARG A 201 -20.45 -2.61 -18.62
N ASP A 202 -21.47 -1.91 -19.13
CA ASP A 202 -21.34 -0.95 -20.25
C ASP A 202 -20.29 0.15 -19.96
N GLU A 203 -19.98 0.40 -18.68
CA GLU A 203 -19.04 1.41 -18.19
C GLU A 203 -17.62 0.90 -17.91
N LEU A 204 -17.35 -0.42 -18.03
CA LEU A 204 -16.07 -1.04 -17.65
C LEU A 204 -14.85 -0.37 -18.30
N ALA A 205 -14.96 0.00 -19.57
CA ALA A 205 -13.87 0.63 -20.30
C ALA A 205 -13.54 2.03 -19.76
N ALA A 206 -14.58 2.81 -19.41
CA ALA A 206 -14.40 4.12 -18.80
C ALA A 206 -13.82 4.00 -17.38
N ASP A 207 -14.32 3.07 -16.58
CA ASP A 207 -13.84 2.84 -15.22
C ASP A 207 -12.38 2.38 -15.19
N LEU A 208 -11.99 1.45 -16.07
CA LEU A 208 -10.59 1.02 -16.22
C LEU A 208 -9.69 2.18 -16.63
N LEU A 209 -10.12 2.97 -17.62
CA LEU A 209 -9.37 4.13 -18.09
C LEU A 209 -9.18 5.16 -16.96
N ASP A 210 -10.24 5.44 -16.20
CA ASP A 210 -10.21 6.36 -15.06
C ASP A 210 -9.36 5.85 -13.91
N ARG A 211 -9.24 4.53 -13.72
CA ARG A 211 -8.32 3.97 -12.74
C ARG A 211 -6.87 3.99 -13.21
N VAL A 212 -6.62 3.68 -14.48
CA VAL A 212 -5.27 3.62 -15.06
C VAL A 212 -4.64 5.00 -15.18
N ARG A 213 -5.43 6.02 -15.55
CA ARG A 213 -4.95 7.41 -15.70
C ARG A 213 -4.45 8.05 -14.40
N ILE A 214 -4.77 7.45 -13.25
CA ILE A 214 -4.26 7.91 -11.95
C ILE A 214 -2.73 7.78 -11.88
N TYR A 215 -2.18 6.73 -12.49
CA TYR A 215 -0.75 6.40 -12.43
C TYR A 215 -0.03 6.61 -13.75
N ASN A 216 -0.78 6.63 -14.84
CA ASN A 216 -0.24 6.62 -16.19
C ASN A 216 -0.75 7.85 -16.94
N PRO A 217 0.12 8.77 -17.36
CA PRO A 217 -0.32 9.87 -18.22
C PRO A 217 -0.84 9.28 -19.53
N ILE A 218 -2.10 9.60 -19.86
CA ILE A 218 -2.73 9.21 -21.12
C ILE A 218 -2.80 10.46 -22.00
N PRO A 219 -2.19 10.46 -23.19
CA PRO A 219 -2.24 11.59 -24.10
C PRO A 219 -3.68 11.97 -24.49
N ASP A 220 -3.94 13.27 -24.63
CA ASP A 220 -5.23 13.76 -25.12
C ASP A 220 -5.47 13.26 -26.55
N GLY A 221 -6.62 12.63 -26.78
CA GLY A 221 -6.98 12.02 -28.06
C GLY A 221 -6.67 10.53 -28.19
N GLU A 222 -5.88 9.94 -27.29
CA GLU A 222 -5.55 8.49 -27.28
C GLU A 222 -6.43 7.68 -26.31
N GLN A 223 -7.38 8.35 -25.65
CA GLN A 223 -8.27 7.75 -24.64
C GLN A 223 -9.01 6.52 -25.15
N GLN A 224 -9.45 6.54 -26.42
CA GLN A 224 -10.15 5.42 -27.03
C GLN A 224 -9.21 4.21 -27.24
N SER A 225 -8.02 4.44 -27.79
CA SER A 225 -7.01 3.39 -28.01
C SER A 225 -6.59 2.74 -26.69
N TYR A 226 -6.38 3.55 -25.64
CA TYR A 226 -6.10 3.04 -24.30
C TYR A 226 -7.28 2.21 -23.75
N ALA A 227 -8.51 2.69 -23.87
CA ALA A 227 -9.68 1.96 -23.38
C ALA A 227 -9.85 0.60 -24.08
N GLU A 228 -9.66 0.55 -25.41
CA GLU A 228 -9.72 -0.68 -26.20
C GLU A 228 -8.62 -1.67 -25.80
N ALA A 229 -7.38 -1.19 -25.63
CA ALA A 229 -6.26 -2.00 -25.17
C ALA A 229 -6.51 -2.54 -23.75
N LEU A 230 -6.93 -1.69 -22.80
CA LEU A 230 -7.20 -2.09 -21.42
C LEU A 230 -8.28 -3.17 -21.31
N ILE A 231 -9.34 -3.08 -22.11
CA ILE A 231 -10.39 -4.11 -22.16
C ILE A 231 -9.84 -5.42 -22.71
N ARG A 232 -9.01 -5.38 -23.76
CA ARG A 232 -8.36 -6.57 -24.31
C ARG A 232 -7.50 -7.27 -23.26
N GLU A 233 -6.58 -6.53 -22.63
CA GLU A 233 -5.67 -7.06 -21.61
C GLU A 233 -6.43 -7.57 -20.38
N TYR A 234 -7.49 -6.89 -19.95
CA TYR A 234 -8.28 -7.33 -18.81
C TYR A 234 -9.02 -8.65 -19.08
N ARG A 235 -9.55 -8.83 -20.30
CA ARG A 235 -10.16 -10.12 -20.71
C ARG A 235 -9.13 -11.24 -20.73
N GLU A 236 -7.92 -10.97 -21.24
CA GLU A 236 -6.83 -11.94 -21.22
C GLU A 236 -6.42 -12.31 -19.78
N TYR A 237 -6.35 -11.31 -18.88
CA TYR A 237 -6.11 -11.54 -17.46
C TYR A 237 -7.17 -12.46 -16.83
N LEU A 238 -8.46 -12.25 -17.10
CA LEU A 238 -9.53 -13.12 -16.59
C LEU A 238 -9.38 -14.56 -17.10
N LEU A 239 -9.13 -14.75 -18.40
CA LEU A 239 -8.92 -16.08 -19.00
C LEU A 239 -7.73 -16.82 -18.38
N GLN A 240 -6.65 -16.12 -18.05
CA GLN A 240 -5.47 -16.71 -17.42
C GLN A 240 -5.75 -17.18 -15.98
N GLN A 241 -6.76 -16.61 -15.31
CA GLN A 241 -7.13 -16.95 -13.93
C GLN A 241 -8.18 -18.08 -13.85
N GLU A 242 -8.88 -18.38 -14.94
CA GLU A 242 -9.88 -19.47 -15.02
C GLU A 242 -9.30 -20.84 -15.42
N LEU A 243 -8.03 -20.90 -15.82
CA LEU A 243 -7.36 -22.15 -16.14
C LEU A 243 -7.05 -22.94 -14.85
N PRO A 244 -7.52 -24.20 -14.72
CA PRO A 244 -7.16 -25.04 -13.57
C PRO A 244 -5.65 -25.34 -13.61
N ALA A 245 -5.01 -25.22 -12.44
CA ALA A 245 -3.61 -25.59 -12.21
C ALA A 245 -3.33 -27.07 -12.50
#